data_AF-A0A2V8V7H5-F1
#
_entry.id   AF-A0A2V8V7H5-F1
#
_cell.length_a   1.000
_cell.length_b   1.000
_cell.length_c   1.000
_cell.angle_alpha   90.00
_cell.angle_beta   90.00
_cell.angle_gamma   90.00
#
_symmetry.space_group_name_H-M   'P 1'
#
loop_
_entity.id
_entity.type
_entity.pdbx_description
1 polymer ?
#
loop_
_entity_poly.entity_id
_entity_poly.type
_entity_poly.pdbx_seq_one_letter_code
_entity_poly.pdbx_strand_id
1 'polypeptide(L)'
;MWRSANLVQIWNQADVSGDPRKNVPAGHYFNPAVFSVPKPYTPRTNPFYYDGLRGPTLWQLDSTLVKYFRVTERIKFELRMEFYNTPNVFIPTDPDNGIGSGTMGKSTWVNNYGREVQFNGRIHF
;
A
#
# COMPACT_ATOMS: atom_id res chain seq x y z
N MET A 1 0.22 -10.52 5.79
CA MET A 1 1.54 -9.84 5.81
C MET A 1 1.44 -8.50 6.53
N TRP A 2 2.37 -8.19 7.45
CA TRP A 2 2.53 -6.85 8.06
C TRP A 2 3.80 -6.23 7.49
N ARG A 3 3.73 -5.01 6.92
CA ARG A 3 4.90 -4.27 6.44
C ARG A 3 4.82 -2.82 6.92
N SER A 4 5.92 -2.33 7.51
CA SER A 4 6.04 -0.91 7.84
C SER A 4 5.94 -0.06 6.58
N ALA A 5 5.42 1.15 6.74
CA ALA A 5 5.26 2.10 5.65
C ALA A 5 6.60 2.41 4.96
N ASN A 6 6.54 2.43 3.62
CA ASN A 6 7.66 2.81 2.77
C ASN A 6 8.08 4.26 3.05
N LEU A 7 9.37 4.55 2.86
CA LEU A 7 9.86 5.93 2.85
C LEU A 7 9.34 6.64 1.60
N VAL A 8 8.81 7.84 1.77
CA VAL A 8 8.38 8.67 0.63
C VAL A 8 9.63 9.24 -0.04
N GLN A 9 9.83 8.88 -1.30
CA GLN A 9 10.97 9.32 -2.11
C GLN A 9 10.53 10.36 -3.15
N ILE A 10 11.20 11.50 -3.16
CA ILE A 10 10.98 12.58 -4.13
C ILE A 10 12.17 12.58 -5.09
N TRP A 11 12.02 11.84 -6.18
CA TRP A 11 13.06 11.65 -7.19
C TRP A 11 13.27 12.88 -8.07
N ASN A 12 12.23 13.69 -8.26
CA ASN A 12 12.29 14.88 -9.08
C ASN A 12 12.94 16.05 -8.31
N GLN A 13 13.58 16.93 -9.06
CA GLN A 13 14.09 18.19 -8.53
C GLN A 13 12.93 19.11 -8.17
N ALA A 14 13.03 19.76 -7.01
CA ALA A 14 12.06 20.72 -6.51
C ALA A 14 12.77 21.85 -5.78
N ASP A 15 12.23 23.06 -5.89
CA ASP A 15 12.50 24.14 -4.94
C ASP A 15 11.61 23.91 -3.70
N VAL A 16 12.22 23.90 -2.52
CA VAL A 16 11.55 23.52 -1.27
C VAL A 16 11.63 24.68 -0.29
N SER A 17 10.48 25.30 0.01
CA SER A 17 10.39 26.51 0.82
C SER A 17 10.20 26.28 2.32
N GLY A 18 9.99 25.02 2.75
CA GLY A 18 9.74 24.69 4.16
C GLY A 18 9.75 23.19 4.47
N ASP A 19 9.40 22.84 5.72
CA ASP A 19 9.32 21.44 6.17
C ASP A 19 8.03 20.79 5.65
N PRO A 20 8.11 19.75 4.80
CA PRO A 20 6.94 19.09 4.22
C PRO A 20 6.06 18.34 5.24
N ARG A 21 6.52 18.19 6.48
CA ARG A 21 5.75 17.55 7.57
C ARG A 21 4.88 18.54 8.33
N LYS A 22 5.03 19.84 8.10
CA LYS A 22 4.29 20.89 8.80
C LYS A 22 3.10 21.36 7.96
N ASN A 23 2.00 21.70 8.64
CA ASN A 23 0.77 22.20 8.02
C ASN A 23 0.24 21.28 6.91
N VAL A 24 0.31 19.96 7.12
CA VAL A 24 -0.18 18.98 6.16
C VAL A 24 -1.70 19.11 6.02
N PRO A 25 -2.22 19.41 4.81
CA PRO A 25 -3.66 19.52 4.62
C PRO A 25 -4.35 18.17 4.84
N ALA A 26 -5.62 18.20 5.25
CA ALA A 26 -6.39 16.97 5.43
C ALA A 26 -6.39 16.10 4.16
N GLY A 27 -6.24 14.79 4.33
CA GLY A 27 -6.18 13.82 3.23
C GLY A 27 -4.84 13.76 2.49
N HIS A 28 -3.80 14.45 2.96
CA HIS A 28 -2.45 14.36 2.40
C HIS A 28 -1.50 13.66 3.38
N TYR A 29 -0.46 13.04 2.82
CA TYR A 29 0.63 12.41 3.57
C TYR A 29 1.74 13.40 3.93
N PHE A 30 1.85 14.49 3.17
CA PHE A 30 2.78 15.59 3.39
C PHE A 30 2.21 16.88 2.79
N ASN A 31 2.78 18.02 3.14
CA ASN A 31 2.34 19.31 2.63
C ASN A 31 2.91 19.55 1.22
N PRO A 32 2.10 19.56 0.15
CA PRO A 32 2.59 19.81 -1.20
C PRO A 32 2.95 21.28 -1.43
N ALA A 33 2.44 22.22 -0.62
CA ALA A 33 2.62 23.66 -0.82
C ALA A 33 4.07 24.13 -0.60
N VAL A 34 4.91 23.31 0.05
CA VAL A 34 6.33 23.63 0.20
C VAL A 34 7.16 23.29 -1.05
N PHE A 35 6.59 22.57 -2.02
CA PHE A 35 7.28 22.14 -3.23
C PHE A 35 6.86 23.01 -4.43
N SER A 36 7.83 23.49 -5.18
CA SER A 36 7.62 24.20 -6.45
C SER A 36 8.54 23.68 -7.54
N VAL A 37 8.10 23.83 -8.79
CA VAL A 37 8.92 23.50 -9.96
C VAL A 37 10.15 24.41 -9.98
N PRO A 38 11.37 23.84 -10.03
CA PRO A 38 12.59 24.62 -9.98
C PRO A 38 12.78 25.42 -11.26
N LYS A 39 13.53 26.52 -11.19
CA LYS A 39 13.90 27.29 -12.39
C LYS A 39 14.73 26.42 -13.35
N PRO A 40 14.58 26.58 -14.68
CA PRO A 40 15.41 25.87 -15.66
C PRO A 40 16.91 26.08 -15.40
N TYR A 41 17.70 25.03 -15.65
CA TYR A 41 19.16 25.05 -15.52
C TYR A 41 19.69 25.37 -14.12
N THR A 42 18.93 25.06 -13.07
CA THR A 42 19.40 25.16 -11.68
C THR A 42 19.83 23.80 -11.13
N PRO A 43 20.85 23.73 -10.26
CA PRO A 43 21.23 22.49 -9.60
C PRO A 43 20.17 22.08 -8.57
N ARG A 44 20.06 20.77 -8.32
CA ARG A 44 19.15 20.22 -7.32
C ARG A 44 19.60 20.58 -5.91
N THR A 45 18.67 21.06 -5.10
CA THR A 45 18.88 21.40 -3.68
C THR A 45 18.09 20.49 -2.72
N ASN A 46 16.99 19.89 -3.17
CA ASN A 46 16.15 19.04 -2.33
C ASN A 46 16.76 17.63 -2.14
N PRO A 47 16.64 17.03 -0.94
CA PRO A 47 17.06 15.64 -0.72
C PRO A 47 16.15 14.65 -1.49
N PHE A 48 16.62 13.41 -1.64
CA PHE A 48 15.84 12.32 -2.26
C PHE A 48 14.72 11.78 -1.36
N TYR A 49 14.89 11.89 -0.05
CA TYR A 49 13.91 11.51 0.95
C TYR A 49 13.94 12.52 2.09
N TYR A 50 12.83 12.64 2.81
CA TYR A 50 12.75 13.45 4.02
C TYR A 50 12.53 12.52 5.21
N ASP A 51 13.28 12.75 6.28
CA ASP A 51 13.16 11.92 7.47
C ASP A 51 11.76 12.08 8.11
N GLY A 52 11.14 10.95 8.42
CA GLY A 52 9.79 10.88 8.95
C GLY A 52 8.66 10.96 7.92
N LEU A 53 8.93 11.22 6.63
CA LEU A 53 7.90 11.08 5.59
C LEU A 53 7.74 9.61 5.19
N ARG A 54 6.58 9.04 5.52
CA ARG A 54 6.24 7.66 5.24
C ARG A 54 4.88 7.55 4.56
N GLY A 55 4.76 6.55 3.68
CA GLY A 55 3.50 6.19 3.05
C GLY A 55 2.52 5.51 4.02
N PRO A 56 1.45 4.91 3.50
CA PRO A 56 0.54 4.12 4.32
C PRO A 56 1.19 2.84 4.83
N THR A 57 0.72 2.37 5.99
CA THR A 57 1.10 1.06 6.53
C THR A 57 0.30 -0.04 5.82
N LEU A 58 0.97 -1.14 5.48
CA LEU A 58 0.35 -2.25 4.77
C LEU A 58 0.10 -3.40 5.75
N TRP A 59 -1.17 -3.75 5.93
CA TRP A 59 -1.57 -4.90 6.72
C TRP A 59 -2.70 -5.67 6.06
N GLN A 60 -2.45 -6.96 5.82
CA GLN A 60 -3.44 -7.90 5.29
C GLN A 60 -3.31 -9.24 6.01
N LEU A 61 -4.42 -9.94 6.19
CA LEU A 61 -4.44 -11.31 6.68
C LEU A 61 -5.05 -12.21 5.60
N ASP A 62 -4.30 -13.23 5.20
CA ASP A 62 -4.77 -14.31 4.33
C ASP A 62 -4.86 -15.58 5.18
N SER A 63 -5.85 -16.41 4.93
CA SER A 63 -6.14 -17.57 5.79
C SER A 63 -6.65 -18.74 4.97
N THR A 64 -6.31 -19.96 5.39
CA THR A 64 -6.80 -21.17 4.73
C THR A 64 -7.33 -22.13 5.79
N LEU A 65 -8.56 -22.61 5.60
CA LEU A 65 -9.18 -23.63 6.44
C LEU A 65 -9.32 -24.92 5.62
N VAL A 66 -8.80 -26.02 6.16
CA VAL A 66 -8.89 -27.34 5.53
C VAL A 66 -9.54 -28.33 6.48
N LYS A 67 -10.49 -29.12 5.98
CA LYS A 67 -11.11 -30.20 6.73
C LYS A 67 -11.14 -31.48 5.89
N TYR A 68 -10.72 -32.58 6.53
CA TYR A 68 -10.81 -33.92 5.97
C TYR A 68 -12.04 -34.64 6.53
N PHE A 69 -12.88 -35.13 5.64
CA PHE A 69 -14.02 -35.98 5.93
C PHE A 69 -13.67 -37.41 5.54
N ARG A 70 -13.83 -38.36 6.46
CA ARG A 70 -13.75 -39.79 6.14
C ARG A 70 -15.08 -40.17 5.50
N VAL A 71 -15.06 -40.52 4.21
CA VAL A 71 -16.26 -40.98 3.48
C VAL A 71 -16.37 -42.49 3.64
N THR A 72 -15.26 -43.21 3.43
CA THR A 72 -15.13 -44.65 3.71
C THR A 72 -13.77 -44.94 4.36
N GLU A 73 -13.45 -46.20 4.60
CA GLU A 73 -12.14 -46.62 5.14
C GLU A 73 -10.96 -46.26 4.22
N ARG A 74 -11.20 -46.24 2.90
CA ARG A 74 -10.18 -45.96 1.87
C ARG A 74 -10.32 -44.57 1.26
N ILE A 75 -11.51 -43.98 1.29
CA ILE A 75 -11.82 -42.70 0.64
C ILE A 75 -11.92 -41.56 1.66
N LYS A 76 -11.15 -40.49 1.43
CA LYS A 76 -11.23 -39.23 2.20
C LYS A 76 -11.57 -38.06 1.27
N PHE A 77 -12.47 -37.20 1.71
CA PHE A 77 -12.79 -35.95 1.04
C PHE A 77 -12.14 -34.78 1.79
N GLU A 78 -11.34 -33.99 1.08
CA GLU A 78 -10.73 -32.75 1.56
C GLU A 78 -11.57 -31.56 1.07
N LEU A 79 -12.06 -30.76 2.02
CA LEU A 79 -12.64 -29.44 1.75
C LEU A 79 -11.64 -28.38 2.18
N ARG A 80 -11.31 -27.48 1.26
CA ARG A 80 -10.40 -26.35 1.48
C ARG A 80 -11.11 -25.04 1.17
N MET A 81 -11.00 -24.10 2.09
CA MET A 81 -11.48 -22.73 1.95
C MET A 81 -10.28 -21.79 2.05
N GLU A 82 -10.07 -20.97 1.03
CA GLU A 82 -9.00 -19.99 0.97
C GLU A 82 -9.60 -18.59 1.04
N PHE A 83 -9.10 -17.78 1.96
CA PHE A 83 -9.52 -16.40 2.19
C PHE A 83 -8.34 -15.49 1.90
N TYR A 84 -8.49 -14.62 0.91
CA TYR A 84 -7.56 -13.52 0.63
C TYR A 84 -8.16 -12.24 1.19
N ASN A 85 -7.38 -11.47 1.95
CA ASN A 85 -7.86 -10.29 2.69
C ASN A 85 -9.07 -10.62 3.60
N THR A 86 -8.92 -11.61 4.49
CA THR A 86 -9.93 -12.06 5.47
C THR A 86 -10.67 -10.92 6.19
N PRO A 87 -10.00 -9.88 6.73
CA PRO A 87 -10.65 -8.75 7.40
C PRO A 87 -11.25 -7.69 6.45
N ASN A 88 -11.07 -7.84 5.14
CA ASN A 88 -11.50 -6.86 4.12
C ASN A 88 -10.94 -5.44 4.37
N VAL A 89 -9.63 -5.35 4.63
CA VAL A 89 -8.93 -4.08 4.88
C VAL A 89 -8.66 -3.37 3.56
N PHE A 90 -8.80 -2.05 3.55
CA PHE A 90 -8.37 -1.19 2.45
C PHE A 90 -6.91 -0.77 2.64
N ILE A 91 -6.07 -0.99 1.63
CA ILE A 91 -4.67 -0.58 1.65
C ILE A 91 -4.44 0.43 0.52
N PRO A 92 -4.27 1.74 0.82
CA PRO A 92 -3.94 2.72 -0.21
C PRO A 92 -2.53 2.53 -0.76
N THR A 93 -2.27 3.01 -1.98
CA THR A 93 -0.91 3.09 -2.53
C THR A 93 -0.10 4.20 -1.87
N ASP A 94 1.20 4.22 -2.11
CA ASP A 94 2.05 5.36 -1.77
C ASP A 94 1.52 6.66 -2.42
N PRO A 95 1.73 7.83 -1.78
CA PRO A 95 1.26 9.10 -2.29
C PRO A 95 1.98 9.51 -3.58
N ASP A 96 1.31 10.33 -4.39
CA ASP A 96 1.89 10.97 -5.56
C ASP A 96 2.99 11.96 -5.14
N ASN A 97 4.19 11.78 -5.70
CA ASN A 97 5.36 12.60 -5.40
C ASN A 97 5.76 13.50 -6.59
N GLY A 98 4.92 13.60 -7.62
CA GLY A 98 5.14 14.43 -8.80
C GLY A 98 5.13 15.92 -8.45
N ILE A 99 6.25 16.60 -8.68
CA ILE A 99 6.37 18.04 -8.43
C ILE A 99 5.46 18.79 -9.39
N GLY A 100 4.59 19.65 -8.85
CA GLY A 100 3.58 20.37 -9.64
C GLY A 100 2.36 19.53 -10.04
N SER A 101 2.28 18.27 -9.61
CA SER A 101 1.07 17.45 -9.80
C SER A 101 -0.09 17.99 -8.97
N GLY A 102 -1.29 18.02 -9.55
CA GLY A 102 -2.52 18.40 -8.84
C GLY A 102 -2.92 17.43 -7.71
N THR A 103 -2.33 16.22 -7.69
CA THR A 103 -2.56 15.18 -6.68
C THR A 103 -1.38 14.96 -5.75
N MET A 104 -0.33 15.79 -5.82
CA MET A 104 0.87 15.64 -5.00
C MET A 104 0.52 15.52 -3.52
N GLY A 105 1.10 14.53 -2.85
CA GLY A 105 0.86 14.25 -1.44
C GLY A 105 -0.40 13.42 -1.15
N LYS A 106 -1.17 13.02 -2.16
CA LYS A 106 -2.36 12.17 -2.00
C LYS A 106 -2.12 10.76 -2.52
N SER A 107 -2.76 9.78 -1.90
CA SER A 107 -2.91 8.45 -2.48
C SER A 107 -4.20 8.42 -3.30
N THR A 108 -4.10 8.01 -4.55
CA THR A 108 -5.22 8.00 -5.51
C THR A 108 -5.63 6.60 -5.93
N TRP A 109 -4.92 5.57 -5.46
CA TRP A 109 -5.13 4.18 -5.84
C TRP A 109 -5.13 3.24 -4.64
N VAL A 110 -5.63 2.03 -4.87
CA VAL A 110 -5.62 0.92 -3.92
C VAL A 110 -4.51 -0.06 -4.29
N ASN A 111 -3.81 -0.59 -3.29
CA ASN A 111 -2.68 -1.50 -3.45
C ASN A 111 -3.05 -2.97 -3.17
N ASN A 112 -4.30 -3.24 -2.80
CA ASN A 112 -4.79 -4.60 -2.59
C ASN A 112 -6.15 -4.82 -3.26
N TYR A 113 -6.54 -6.09 -3.36
CA TYR A 113 -7.87 -6.48 -3.77
C TYR A 113 -8.82 -6.52 -2.56
N GLY A 114 -10.11 -6.42 -2.84
CA GLY A 114 -11.14 -6.73 -1.86
C GLY A 114 -11.05 -8.17 -1.38
N ARG A 115 -11.81 -8.52 -0.35
CA ARG A 115 -11.84 -9.89 0.16
C ARG A 115 -12.30 -10.88 -0.91
N GLU A 116 -11.50 -11.91 -1.14
CA GLU A 116 -11.82 -13.02 -2.03
C GLU A 116 -11.87 -14.33 -1.25
N VAL A 117 -12.86 -15.16 -1.56
CA VAL A 117 -13.03 -16.48 -0.93
C VAL A 117 -13.12 -17.53 -2.02
N GLN A 118 -12.26 -18.54 -1.94
CA GLN A 118 -12.22 -19.67 -2.87
C GLN A 118 -12.51 -20.98 -2.14
N PHE A 119 -13.19 -21.89 -2.83
CA PHE A 119 -13.54 -23.22 -2.32
C PHE A 119 -12.95 -24.28 -3.24
N ASN A 120 -12.24 -25.23 -2.65
CA ASN A 120 -11.59 -26.34 -3.34
C ASN A 120 -12.00 -27.67 -2.71
N GLY A 121 -12.27 -28.67 -3.55
CA GLY A 121 -12.60 -30.03 -3.14
C GLY A 121 -11.63 -31.03 -3.74
N ARG A 122 -11.11 -31.97 -2.94
CA ARG A 122 -10.23 -33.05 -3.42
C ARG A 122 -10.63 -34.39 -2.81
N ILE A 123 -10.67 -35.43 -3.65
CA ILE A 123 -10.90 -36.81 -3.23
C ILE A 123 -9.55 -37.53 -3.17
N HIS A 124 -9.31 -38.25 -2.07
CA HIS A 124 -8.15 -39.11 -1.83
C HIS A 124 -8.64 -40.56 -1.75
N PHE A 125 -7.95 -41.48 -2.44
CA PHE A 125 -8.30 -42.90 -2.57
C PHE A 125 -7.09 -43.80 -2.31
#